data_AF-A0A938S1N9-F1
#
_entry.id   AF-A0A938S1N9-F1
#
_cell.length_a   1.000
_cell.length_b   1.000
_cell.length_c   1.000
_cell.angle_alpha   90.00
_cell.angle_beta   90.00
_cell.angle_gamma   90.00
#
_symmetry.space_group_name_H-M   'P 1'
#
loop_
_entity.id
_entity.type
_entity.pdbx_description
1 polymer ?
#
loop_
_entity_poly.entity_id
_entity_poly.type
_entity_poly.pdbx_seq_one_letter_code
_entity_poly.pdbx_strand_id
1 'polypeptide(L)'
;MFRSILPALALAALALPATAQAGGKELFGEQKCTKCHTVKSEGIAATEEKEKIVDLSGTGKDHDVAWFKSWLMKEAEMDSKVKKGEKVKHKQKFKGSPADLDAIAAWLKTLTK
;
A
#
# COMPACT_ATOMS: atom_id res chain seq x y z
N MET A 1 -36.52 54.27 3.76
CA MET A 1 -35.29 53.55 3.34
C MET A 1 -35.09 52.38 4.29
N PHE A 2 -35.58 51.18 3.95
CA PHE A 2 -35.56 50.03 4.84
C PHE A 2 -34.22 49.29 4.71
N ARG A 3 -33.41 49.34 5.78
CA ARG A 3 -32.16 48.58 5.89
C ARG A 3 -32.50 47.13 6.26
N SER A 4 -32.43 46.22 5.28
CA SER A 4 -32.53 44.78 5.53
C SER A 4 -31.24 44.29 6.19
N ILE A 5 -31.37 43.64 7.34
CA ILE A 5 -30.29 42.96 8.05
C ILE A 5 -30.47 41.46 7.76
N LEU A 6 -29.59 40.88 6.94
CA LEU A 6 -29.52 39.42 6.79
C LEU A 6 -28.77 38.82 7.98
N PRO A 7 -29.31 37.79 8.66
CA PRO A 7 -28.54 37.05 9.65
C PRO A 7 -27.58 36.10 8.92
N ALA A 8 -26.28 36.25 9.18
CA ALA A 8 -25.26 35.31 8.74
C ALA A 8 -25.41 34.00 9.53
N LEU A 9 -25.89 32.95 8.87
CA LEU A 9 -25.92 31.60 9.41
C LEU A 9 -24.49 31.04 9.41
N ALA A 10 -23.84 31.05 10.57
CA ALA A 10 -22.52 30.45 10.73
C ALA A 10 -22.63 28.91 10.70
N LEU A 11 -22.13 28.30 9.63
CA LEU A 11 -22.01 26.85 9.51
C LEU A 11 -20.81 26.40 10.36
N ALA A 12 -21.07 25.80 11.52
CA ALA A 12 -20.03 25.16 12.32
C ALA A 12 -19.57 23.87 11.63
N ALA A 13 -18.40 23.91 11.00
CA ALA A 13 -17.76 22.73 10.44
C ALA A 13 -17.29 21.82 11.59
N LEU A 14 -17.91 20.64 11.74
CA LEU A 14 -17.36 19.58 12.58
C LEU A 14 -16.05 19.09 11.95
N ALA A 15 -14.93 19.47 12.57
CA ALA A 15 -13.63 18.86 12.28
C ALA A 15 -13.65 17.43 12.81
N LEU A 16 -13.86 16.45 11.92
CA LEU A 16 -13.59 15.05 12.23
C LEU A 16 -12.09 14.92 12.53
N PRO A 17 -11.70 14.16 13.57
CA PRO A 17 -10.29 13.87 13.81
C PRO A 17 -9.76 13.13 12.59
N ALA A 18 -8.78 13.72 11.91
CA ALA A 18 -7.98 13.02 10.92
C ALA A 18 -7.28 11.87 11.64
N THR A 19 -7.82 10.66 11.55
CA THR A 19 -7.12 9.43 11.93
C THR A 19 -5.78 9.48 11.22
N ALA A 20 -4.68 9.53 11.98
CA ALA A 20 -3.34 9.49 11.41
C ALA A 20 -3.27 8.29 10.45
N GLN A 21 -3.02 8.57 9.17
CA GLN A 21 -2.89 7.52 8.17
C GLN A 21 -1.69 6.66 8.59
N ALA A 22 -1.92 5.37 8.86
CA ALA A 22 -0.85 4.44 9.17
C ALA A 22 0.21 4.48 8.05
N GLY A 23 1.48 4.50 8.42
CA GLY A 23 2.57 4.53 7.45
C GLY A 23 2.61 3.24 6.62
N GLY A 24 3.13 3.28 5.39
CA GLY A 24 3.19 2.09 4.53
C GLY A 24 3.90 0.87 5.16
N LYS A 25 4.89 1.11 6.04
CA LYS A 25 5.57 0.06 6.82
C LYS A 25 4.64 -0.61 7.84
N GLU A 26 3.80 0.17 8.51
CA GLU A 26 2.81 -0.33 9.49
C GLU A 26 1.73 -1.12 8.78
N LEU A 27 1.20 -0.56 7.69
CA LEU A 27 0.21 -1.23 6.81
C LEU A 27 0.72 -2.57 6.29
N PHE A 28 2.02 -2.74 6.04
CA PHE A 28 2.58 -4.02 5.60
C PHE A 28 2.33 -5.17 6.60
N GLY A 29 2.41 -4.86 7.90
CA GLY A 29 2.06 -5.80 8.97
C GLY A 29 0.56 -6.03 9.05
N GLU A 30 -0.23 -4.96 9.10
CA GLU A 30 -1.69 -4.99 9.26
C GLU A 30 -2.40 -5.71 8.09
N GLN A 31 -1.90 -5.49 6.87
CA GLN A 31 -2.40 -6.12 5.64
C GLN A 31 -1.84 -7.54 5.43
N LYS A 32 -1.16 -8.10 6.45
CA LYS A 32 -0.69 -9.49 6.51
C LYS A 32 0.31 -9.84 5.39
N CYS A 33 1.04 -8.85 4.87
CA CYS A 33 2.06 -9.08 3.84
C CYS A 33 3.20 -9.97 4.37
N THR A 34 3.47 -9.90 5.68
CA THR A 34 4.47 -10.72 6.38
C THR A 34 4.18 -12.23 6.36
N LYS A 35 2.98 -12.67 5.95
CA LYS A 35 2.68 -14.11 5.79
C LYS A 35 3.43 -14.77 4.64
N CYS A 36 3.93 -13.98 3.68
CA CYS A 36 4.61 -14.46 2.49
C CYS A 36 5.91 -13.70 2.20
N HIS A 37 6.14 -12.57 2.88
CA HIS A 37 7.23 -11.67 2.57
C HIS A 37 8.05 -11.30 3.80
N THR A 38 9.34 -11.10 3.57
CA THR A 38 10.25 -10.39 4.48
C THR A 38 10.62 -9.04 3.88
N VAL A 39 11.10 -8.14 4.72
CA VAL A 39 11.84 -6.94 4.29
C VAL A 39 13.07 -6.84 5.18
N LYS A 40 14.11 -7.60 4.83
CA LYS A 40 15.35 -7.69 5.61
C LYS A 40 16.02 -6.33 5.80
N SER A 41 16.00 -5.45 4.80
CA SER A 41 16.54 -4.08 4.89
C SER A 41 15.87 -3.22 5.98
N GLU A 42 14.66 -3.60 6.41
CA GLU A 42 13.83 -2.89 7.39
C GLU A 42 13.63 -3.68 8.70
N GLY A 43 14.30 -4.83 8.83
CA GLY A 43 14.17 -5.72 9.99
C GLY A 43 12.85 -6.49 10.08
N ILE A 44 12.10 -6.62 8.98
CA ILE A 44 10.79 -7.27 8.97
C ILE A 44 10.93 -8.75 8.62
N ALA A 45 10.58 -9.61 9.57
CA ALA A 45 10.52 -11.07 9.41
C ALA A 45 9.15 -11.53 8.88
N ALA A 46 9.13 -12.73 8.27
CA ALA A 46 7.90 -13.39 7.92
C ALA A 46 7.25 -14.00 9.19
N THR A 47 5.93 -14.03 9.22
CA THR A 47 5.14 -14.55 10.35
C THR A 47 4.79 -16.03 10.21
N GLU A 48 4.99 -16.62 9.03
CA GLU A 48 4.71 -18.02 8.77
C GLU A 48 5.93 -18.66 8.08
N GLU A 49 6.31 -19.88 8.48
CA GLU A 49 7.28 -20.68 7.73
C GLU A 49 6.58 -21.34 6.55
N LYS A 50 6.74 -20.72 5.37
CA LYS A 50 6.29 -21.30 4.10
C LYS A 50 7.49 -21.62 3.23
N GLU A 51 7.35 -22.65 2.41
CA GLU A 51 8.36 -23.02 1.40
C GLU A 51 8.78 -21.86 0.49
N LYS A 52 7.95 -20.82 0.35
CA LYS A 52 8.21 -19.67 -0.54
C LYS A 52 7.94 -18.35 0.16
N ILE A 53 8.85 -17.99 1.07
CA ILE A 53 8.99 -16.62 1.56
C ILE A 53 9.82 -15.82 0.55
N VAL A 54 9.35 -14.63 0.18
CA VAL A 54 10.01 -13.75 -0.79
C VAL A 54 10.43 -12.46 -0.10
N ASP A 55 11.72 -12.17 -0.10
CA ASP A 55 12.23 -10.92 0.42
C ASP A 55 11.97 -9.77 -0.56
N LEU A 56 11.50 -8.63 -0.04
CA LEU A 56 11.18 -7.44 -0.84
C LEU A 56 12.22 -6.32 -0.70
N SER A 57 13.30 -6.56 0.04
CA SER A 57 14.44 -5.64 0.09
C SER A 57 14.93 -5.37 -1.34
N GLY A 58 15.12 -4.11 -1.68
CA GLY A 58 15.60 -3.69 -3.00
C GLY A 58 14.56 -3.62 -4.13
N THR A 59 13.33 -4.12 -3.94
CA THR A 59 12.32 -4.16 -5.03
C THR A 59 11.92 -2.77 -5.57
N GLY A 60 12.11 -1.71 -4.78
CA GLY A 60 11.91 -0.34 -5.21
C GLY A 60 12.91 0.16 -6.27
N LYS A 61 13.95 -0.61 -6.61
CA LYS A 61 14.86 -0.31 -7.72
C LYS A 61 14.23 -0.59 -9.08
N ASP A 62 13.43 -1.64 -9.15
CA ASP A 62 12.97 -2.20 -10.43
C ASP A 62 11.58 -1.71 -10.81
N HIS A 63 10.82 -1.18 -9.85
CA HIS A 63 9.42 -0.84 -10.02
C HIS A 63 9.08 0.51 -9.39
N ASP A 64 8.09 1.19 -9.97
CA ASP A 64 7.54 2.44 -9.46
C ASP A 64 6.24 2.22 -8.64
N VAL A 65 5.71 3.30 -8.06
CA VAL A 65 4.48 3.25 -7.26
C VAL A 65 3.30 2.73 -8.08
N ALA A 66 3.16 3.15 -9.34
CA ALA A 66 2.06 2.73 -10.21
C ALA A 66 2.12 1.23 -10.47
N TRP A 67 3.31 0.71 -10.77
CA TRP A 67 3.54 -0.71 -10.94
C TRP A 67 3.17 -1.50 -9.68
N PHE A 68 3.59 -1.06 -8.49
CA PHE A 68 3.24 -1.75 -7.24
C PHE A 68 1.73 -1.80 -7.02
N LYS A 69 1.00 -0.72 -7.31
CA LYS A 69 -0.47 -0.71 -7.22
C LYS A 69 -1.09 -1.75 -8.17
N SER A 70 -0.70 -1.76 -9.44
CA SER A 70 -1.20 -2.72 -10.42
C SER A 70 -0.81 -4.16 -10.08
N TRP A 71 0.40 -4.39 -9.56
CA TRP A 71 0.86 -5.71 -9.10
C TRP A 71 -0.01 -6.24 -7.95
N LEU A 72 -0.23 -5.42 -6.92
CA LEU A 72 -1.05 -5.77 -5.76
C LEU A 72 -2.54 -5.98 -6.14
N MET A 73 -3.00 -5.34 -7.21
CA MET A 73 -4.35 -5.52 -7.75
C MET A 73 -4.47 -6.67 -8.77
N LYS A 74 -3.36 -7.36 -9.09
CA LYS A 74 -3.25 -8.43 -10.10
C LYS A 74 -3.52 -7.99 -11.54
N GLU A 75 -3.23 -6.72 -11.81
CA GLU A 75 -3.33 -6.10 -13.14
C GLU A 75 -1.99 -6.12 -13.86
N ALA A 76 -0.88 -6.05 -13.11
CA ALA A 76 0.47 -6.22 -13.65
C ALA A 76 0.95 -7.67 -13.57
N GLU A 77 1.88 -8.00 -14.46
CA GLU A 77 2.58 -9.29 -14.53
C GLU A 77 4.08 -9.08 -14.32
N MET A 78 4.75 -10.08 -13.76
CA MET A 78 6.18 -10.05 -13.52
C MET A 78 6.89 -10.74 -14.68
N ASP A 79 7.40 -9.94 -15.61
CA ASP A 79 8.06 -10.45 -16.81
C ASP A 79 9.30 -11.28 -16.51
N SER A 80 10.03 -10.92 -15.45
CA SER A 80 11.24 -11.63 -15.01
C SER A 80 10.94 -13.01 -14.37
N LYS A 81 9.67 -13.34 -14.11
CA LYS A 81 9.27 -14.64 -13.55
C LYS A 81 8.18 -15.30 -14.38
N VAL A 82 8.56 -16.40 -15.00
CA VAL A 82 7.64 -17.31 -15.71
C VAL A 82 7.45 -18.58 -14.88
N LYS A 83 6.20 -18.99 -14.69
CA LYS A 83 5.84 -20.25 -14.02
C LYS A 83 4.94 -21.04 -14.96
N LYS A 84 5.37 -22.25 -15.34
CA LYS A 84 4.65 -23.13 -16.28
C LYS A 84 4.33 -22.46 -17.63
N GLY A 85 5.25 -21.65 -18.15
CA GLY A 85 5.07 -20.95 -19.43
C GLY A 85 4.23 -19.67 -19.35
N GLU A 86 3.75 -19.29 -18.16
CA GLU A 86 2.94 -18.08 -17.96
C GLU A 86 3.67 -17.05 -17.10
N LYS A 87 3.48 -15.76 -17.41
CA LYS A 87 3.96 -14.66 -16.57
C LYS A 87 3.24 -14.67 -15.23
N VAL A 88 3.97 -14.43 -14.15
CA VAL A 88 3.42 -14.55 -12.80
C VAL A 88 2.74 -13.25 -12.39
N LYS A 89 1.53 -13.34 -11.82
CA LYS A 89 0.86 -12.25 -11.09
C LYS A 89 1.07 -12.39 -9.58
N HIS A 90 0.82 -11.31 -8.83
CA HIS A 90 0.80 -11.41 -7.38
C HIS A 90 -0.21 -12.47 -6.92
N LYS A 91 0.15 -13.26 -5.90
CA LYS A 91 -0.65 -14.41 -5.46
C LYS A 91 -2.02 -13.99 -4.94
N GLN A 92 -2.11 -12.85 -4.28
CA GLN A 92 -3.33 -12.35 -3.64
C GLN A 92 -3.69 -10.97 -4.19
N LYS A 93 -4.99 -10.68 -4.33
CA LYS A 93 -5.43 -9.31 -4.60
C LYS A 93 -5.46 -8.53 -3.29
N PHE A 94 -4.97 -7.30 -3.29
CA PHE A 94 -5.07 -6.39 -2.16
C PHE A 94 -6.54 -6.13 -1.80
N LYS A 95 -6.83 -6.02 -0.49
CA LYS A 95 -8.19 -5.86 0.05
C LYS A 95 -8.35 -4.65 0.96
N GLY A 96 -7.31 -3.86 1.17
CA GLY A 96 -7.37 -2.61 1.94
C GLY A 96 -8.01 -1.47 1.15
N SER A 97 -8.07 -0.28 1.76
CA SER A 97 -8.64 0.90 1.11
C SER A 97 -7.73 1.44 -0.01
N PRO A 98 -8.24 2.29 -0.93
CA PRO A 98 -7.40 2.96 -1.92
C PRO A 98 -6.25 3.76 -1.30
N ALA A 99 -6.50 4.42 -0.16
CA ALA A 99 -5.47 5.17 0.56
C ALA A 99 -4.37 4.26 1.12
N ASP A 100 -4.73 3.08 1.64
CA ASP A 100 -3.75 2.09 2.11
C ASP A 100 -2.94 1.51 0.96
N LEU A 101 -3.58 1.29 -0.19
CA LEU A 101 -2.91 0.84 -1.42
C LEU A 101 -1.87 1.87 -1.88
N ASP A 102 -2.20 3.16 -1.82
CA ASP A 102 -1.27 4.24 -2.14
C ASP A 102 -0.11 4.28 -1.15
N ALA A 103 -0.41 4.25 0.15
CA ALA A 103 0.60 4.32 1.20
C ALA A 103 1.57 3.13 1.16
N ILE A 104 1.07 1.91 0.96
CA ILE A 104 1.92 0.71 0.88
C ILE A 104 2.76 0.70 -0.40
N ALA A 105 2.19 1.09 -1.55
CA ALA A 105 2.93 1.17 -2.81
C ALA A 105 4.03 2.24 -2.77
N ALA A 106 3.73 3.40 -2.17
CA ALA A 106 4.71 4.46 -1.97
C ALA A 106 5.87 4.00 -1.09
N TRP A 107 5.58 3.24 -0.01
CA TRP A 107 6.62 2.70 0.85
C TRP A 107 7.43 1.59 0.17
N LEU A 108 6.80 0.65 -0.56
CA LEU A 108 7.52 -0.38 -1.32
C LEU A 108 8.52 0.24 -2.31
N LYS A 109 8.18 1.38 -2.91
CA LYS A 109 9.10 2.11 -3.79
C LYS A 109 10.38 2.60 -3.10
N THR A 110 10.35 2.84 -1.78
CA THR A 110 11.55 3.31 -1.06
C THR A 110 12.51 2.17 -0.71
N LEU A 111 12.06 0.91 -0.78
CA LEU A 111 12.85 -0.29 -0.50
C LEU A 111 13.91 -0.52 -1.58
N THR A 112 15.01 0.22 -1.49
CA THR A 112 16.09 0.26 -2.49
C THR A 112 17.41 -0.29 -1.97
N LYS A 113 17.38 -0.97 -0.82
CA LYS A 113 18.57 -1.53 -0.17
C LYS A 113 18.45 -3.04 -0.08
#